data_AF-A0A7H0VC59-F1
#
_entry.id   AF-A0A7H0VC59-F1
#
_cell.length_a   1.000
_cell.length_b   1.000
_cell.length_c   1.000
_cell.angle_alpha   90.00
_cell.angle_beta   90.00
_cell.angle_gamma   90.00
#
_symmetry.space_group_name_H-M   'P 1'
#
loop_
_entity.id
_entity.type
_entity.pdbx_description
1 polymer ?
#
loop_
_entity_poly.entity_id
_entity_poly.type
_entity_poly.pdbx_seq_one_letter_code
_entity_poly.pdbx_strand_id
1 'polypeptide(L)'
;MAQLSKNNRILAGVLEITLSAIWLIDSAYLFYDHTQHPNYLRIFILPDWLLIVRLLIGLIGIYSGIQIIRGKWTVLKGYMTFIIPWILSHLPVMF
;
A
#
# COMPACT_ATOMS: atom_id res chain seq x y z
N MET A 1 21.49 -13.51 10.55
CA MET A 1 20.53 -12.42 10.24
C MET A 1 21.34 -11.16 9.98
N ALA A 2 21.38 -10.66 8.74
CA ALA A 2 22.19 -9.48 8.40
C ALA A 2 21.60 -8.22 9.06
N GLN A 3 22.31 -7.64 10.03
CA GLN A 3 21.98 -6.34 10.61
C GLN A 3 22.28 -5.26 9.57
N LEU A 4 21.25 -4.74 8.91
CA LEU A 4 21.35 -3.53 8.09
C LEU A 4 21.80 -2.36 8.98
N SER A 5 22.75 -1.56 8.49
CA SER A 5 23.22 -0.36 9.19
C SER A 5 22.05 0.58 9.52
N LYS A 6 22.17 1.35 10.60
CA LYS A 6 21.10 2.25 11.08
C LYS A 6 20.56 3.17 9.98
N ASN A 7 21.43 3.67 9.10
CA ASN A 7 21.06 4.50 7.95
C ASN A 7 20.22 3.73 6.93
N ASN A 8 20.59 2.48 6.61
CA ASN A 8 19.86 1.68 5.63
C ASN A 8 18.44 1.34 6.10
N ARG A 9 18.24 1.16 7.42
CA ARG A 9 16.90 0.96 7.99
C ARG A 9 16.02 2.20 7.90
N ILE A 10 16.58 3.37 8.14
CA ILE A 10 15.85 4.64 8.01
C ILE A 10 15.47 4.87 6.55
N LEU A 11 16.42 4.68 5.62
CA LEU A 11 16.18 4.78 4.18
C LEU A 11 15.08 3.83 3.72
N ALA A 12 15.14 2.56 4.12
CA ALA A 12 14.13 1.56 3.78
C ALA A 12 12.73 1.96 4.30
N GLY A 13 12.62 2.40 5.55
CA GLY A 13 11.33 2.82 6.10
C GLY A 13 10.77 4.09 5.45
N VAL A 14 11.63 5.06 5.10
CA VAL A 14 11.22 6.27 4.37
C VAL A 14 10.73 5.93 2.97
N LEU A 15 11.43 5.05 2.25
CA LEU A 15 10.98 4.56 0.95
C LEU A 15 9.63 3.86 1.04
N GLU A 16 9.44 3.01 2.04
CA GLU A 16 8.18 2.29 2.27
C GLU A 16 7.01 3.25 2.57
N ILE A 17 7.23 4.27 3.40
CA ILE A 17 6.23 5.32 3.67
C ILE A 17 5.90 6.09 2.39
N THR A 18 6.92 6.48 1.61
CA THR A 18 6.74 7.28 0.40
C THR A 18 5.94 6.51 -0.66
N LEU A 19 6.30 5.24 -0.91
CA LEU A 19 5.56 4.36 -1.82
C LEU A 19 4.12 4.15 -1.35
N SER A 20 3.92 3.93 -0.05
CA SER A 20 2.59 3.73 0.52
C SER A 20 1.73 5.00 0.45
N ALA A 21 2.33 6.19 0.60
CA ALA A 21 1.65 7.46 0.46
C ALA A 21 1.21 7.74 -0.99
N ILE A 22 2.09 7.48 -1.97
CA ILE A 22 1.74 7.59 -3.40
C ILE A 22 0.56 6.66 -3.73
N TRP A 23 0.63 5.42 -3.25
CA TRP A 23 -0.44 4.45 -3.44
C TRP A 23 -1.77 4.88 -2.82
N LEU A 24 -1.72 5.46 -1.63
CA LEU A 24 -2.91 5.95 -0.92
C LEU A 24 -3.56 7.11 -1.68
N ILE A 25 -2.76 8.03 -2.23
CA ILE A 25 -3.25 9.14 -3.06
C ILE A 25 -3.90 8.61 -4.34
N ASP A 26 -3.24 7.69 -5.05
CA ASP A 26 -3.78 7.05 -6.26
C ASP A 26 -5.11 6.34 -5.97
N SER A 27 -5.17 5.59 -4.86
CA SER A 27 -6.38 4.90 -4.43
C SER A 27 -7.51 5.87 -4.05
N ALA A 28 -7.18 6.99 -3.39
CA ALA A 28 -8.15 8.03 -3.04
C ALA A 28 -8.68 8.76 -4.28
N TYR A 29 -7.82 8.99 -5.27
CA TYR A 29 -8.20 9.59 -6.54
C TYR A 29 -9.15 8.67 -7.32
N LEU A 30 -8.83 7.38 -7.41
CA LEU A 30 -9.70 6.37 -8.01
C LEU A 30 -11.06 6.28 -7.29
N PHE A 31 -11.07 6.36 -5.96
CA PHE A 31 -12.31 6.36 -5.19
C PHE A 31 -13.17 7.61 -5.46
N TYR A 32 -12.55 8.79 -5.57
CA TYR A 32 -13.24 10.03 -5.90
C TYR A 32 -13.81 10.02 -7.31
N ASP A 33 -13.01 9.62 -8.31
CA ASP A 33 -13.44 9.50 -9.71
C ASP A 33 -14.58 8.50 -9.87
N HIS A 34 -14.49 7.36 -9.16
CA HIS A 34 -15.56 6.35 -9.10
C HIS A 34 -16.88 6.92 -8.57
N THR A 35 -16.81 7.79 -7.55
CA THR A 35 -17.99 8.40 -6.93
C THR A 35 -18.64 9.49 -7.83
N GLN A 36 -17.85 10.19 -8.65
CA GLN A 36 -18.31 11.30 -9.48
C GLN A 36 -18.74 10.88 -10.89
N HIS A 37 -18.19 9.79 -11.44
CA HIS A 37 -18.43 9.35 -12.82
C HIS A 37 -18.84 7.86 -12.92
N PRO A 38 -20.04 7.48 -12.44
CA PRO A 38 -20.47 6.08 -12.33
C PRO A 38 -20.70 5.37 -13.69
N ASN A 39 -20.80 6.11 -14.80
CA ASN A 39 -21.29 5.58 -16.07
C ASN A 39 -20.23 5.14 -17.08
N TYR A 40 -18.95 5.52 -16.92
CA TYR A 40 -17.96 5.31 -17.99
C TYR A 40 -17.16 4.00 -17.91
N LEU A 41 -17.16 3.28 -16.77
CA LEU A 41 -16.19 2.19 -16.55
C LEU A 41 -16.75 0.93 -15.87
N ARG A 42 -18.08 0.72 -15.82
CA ARG A 42 -18.72 -0.32 -14.98
C ARG A 42 -18.26 -1.77 -15.23
N ILE A 43 -17.67 -2.07 -16.40
CA ILE A 43 -17.17 -3.40 -16.78
C ILE A 43 -15.70 -3.63 -16.34
N PHE A 44 -14.93 -2.57 -16.08
CA PHE A 44 -13.53 -2.63 -15.62
C PHE A 44 -13.33 -2.01 -14.22
N ILE A 45 -14.42 -1.56 -13.58
CA ILE A 45 -14.38 -0.93 -12.27
C ILE A 45 -14.03 -1.98 -11.21
N LEU A 46 -12.94 -1.71 -10.49
CA LEU A 46 -12.65 -2.41 -9.25
C LEU A 46 -13.85 -2.28 -8.30
N PRO A 47 -14.29 -3.36 -7.65
CA PRO A 47 -15.36 -3.28 -6.66
C PRO A 47 -15.08 -2.23 -5.58
N ASP A 48 -16.12 -1.56 -5.08
CA ASP A 48 -16.01 -0.58 -3.99
C ASP A 48 -15.23 -1.12 -2.77
N TRP A 49 -15.48 -2.38 -2.42
CA TRP A 49 -14.77 -3.05 -1.33
C TRP A 49 -13.28 -3.20 -1.60
N LEU A 50 -12.88 -3.37 -2.87
CA LEU A 50 -11.48 -3.50 -3.27
C LEU A 50 -10.77 -2.14 -3.21
N LEU A 51 -11.46 -1.04 -3.54
CA LEU A 51 -10.95 0.33 -3.34
C LEU A 51 -10.69 0.64 -1.86
N ILE A 52 -11.61 0.25 -0.98
CA ILE A 52 -11.45 0.40 0.48
C ILE A 52 -10.25 -0.42 0.97
N VAL A 53 -10.11 -1.66 0.49
CA VAL A 53 -8.95 -2.50 0.81
C VAL A 53 -7.65 -1.84 0.34
N ARG A 54 -7.59 -1.25 -0.85
CA ARG A 54 -6.39 -0.54 -1.34
C ARG A 54 -6.01 0.65 -0.46
N LEU A 55 -6.98 1.43 0.03
CA LEU A 55 -6.74 2.51 1.00
C LEU A 55 -6.18 1.98 2.32
N LEU A 56 -6.78 0.91 2.86
CA LEU A 56 -6.31 0.28 4.10
C LEU A 56 -4.88 -0.27 3.96
N ILE A 57 -4.53 -0.84 2.82
CA ILE A 57 -3.18 -1.33 2.53
C ILE A 57 -2.15 -0.20 2.53
N GLY A 58 -2.49 0.95 1.92
CA GLY A 58 -1.65 2.15 1.97
C GLY A 58 -1.39 2.61 3.41
N LEU A 59 -2.41 2.62 4.27
CA LEU A 59 -2.27 2.97 5.68
C LEU A 59 -1.39 1.96 6.45
N ILE A 60 -1.57 0.66 6.18
CA ILE A 60 -0.74 -0.40 6.78
C ILE A 60 0.71 -0.24 6.35
N GLY A 61 1.00 0.07 5.08
CA GLY A 61 2.35 0.31 4.58
C GLY A 61 3.03 1.51 5.24
N ILE A 62 2.30 2.61 5.46
CA ILE A 62 2.82 3.76 6.23
C ILE A 62 3.14 3.34 7.67
N TYR A 63 2.24 2.59 8.31
CA TYR A 63 2.47 2.09 9.67
C TYR A 63 3.68 1.15 9.75
N SER A 64 3.84 0.24 8.80
CA SER A 64 4.98 -0.67 8.69
C SER A 64 6.29 0.09 8.52
N GLY A 65 6.35 1.08 7.64
CA GLY A 65 7.52 1.93 7.46
C GLY A 65 7.92 2.68 8.74
N ILE A 66 6.94 3.19 9.50
CA ILE A 66 7.20 3.81 10.83
C ILE A 66 7.79 2.78 11.81
N GLN A 67 7.29 1.54 11.82
CA GLN A 67 7.81 0.48 12.70
C GLN A 67 9.23 0.02 12.32
N ILE A 68 9.59 0.07 11.04
CA ILE A 68 10.95 -0.21 10.55
C ILE A 68 11.92 0.89 11.00
N ILE A 69 11.51 2.16 10.91
CA ILE A 69 12.30 3.30 11.40
C ILE A 69 12.53 3.17 12.91
N ARG A 70 11.47 2.90 13.68
CA ARG A 70 11.53 2.67 15.14
C ARG A 70 12.29 1.41 15.53
N GLY A 71 12.53 0.49 14.59
CA GLY A 71 13.29 -0.74 14.82
C GLY A 71 12.57 -1.83 15.56
N LYS A 72 11.24 -1.70 15.67
CA LYS A 72 10.41 -2.77 16.20
C LYS A 72 10.33 -3.91 15.18
N TRP A 73 10.35 -3.60 13.89
CA TRP A 73 10.24 -4.58 12.80
C TRP A 73 11.52 -4.66 11.97
N THR A 74 11.83 -5.86 11.48
CA THR A 74 12.85 -6.07 10.44
C THR A 74 12.33 -5.57 9.10
N VAL A 75 13.22 -5.03 8.26
CA VAL A 75 12.89 -4.55 6.91
C VAL A 75 12.09 -5.59 6.12
N LEU A 76 12.50 -6.86 6.21
CA LEU A 76 11.81 -7.98 5.58
C LEU A 76 10.34 -8.09 6.01
N LYS A 77 10.06 -7.95 7.32
CA LYS A 77 8.69 -8.05 7.84
C LYS A 77 7.83 -6.86 7.39
N GLY A 78 8.38 -5.66 7.37
CA GLY A 78 7.66 -4.47 6.87
C GLY A 78 7.26 -4.63 5.41
N TYR A 79 8.24 -4.86 4.54
CA TYR A 79 7.98 -5.06 3.12
C TYR A 79 7.03 -6.23 2.83
N MET A 80 7.12 -7.35 3.55
CA MET A 80 6.15 -8.45 3.37
C MET A 80 4.71 -8.04 3.71
N THR A 81 4.51 -7.24 4.78
CA THR A 81 3.18 -6.75 5.14
C THR A 81 2.59 -5.77 4.13
N PHE A 82 3.42 -5.10 3.33
CA PHE A 82 2.97 -4.23 2.25
C PHE A 82 2.81 -4.96 0.91
N ILE A 83 3.80 -5.77 0.52
CA ILE A 83 3.86 -6.45 -0.79
C ILE A 83 2.76 -7.51 -0.93
N ILE A 84 2.46 -8.29 0.10
CA ILE A 84 1.45 -9.36 0.01
C ILE A 84 0.06 -8.78 -0.31
N PRO A 85 -0.43 -7.77 0.45
CA PRO A 85 -1.71 -7.15 0.11
C PRO A 85 -1.66 -6.36 -1.21
N TRP A 86 -0.52 -5.74 -1.52
CA TRP A 86 -0.33 -5.02 -2.79
C TRP A 86 -0.52 -5.95 -3.99
N ILE A 87 0.11 -7.12 -4.00
CA ILE A 87 -0.07 -8.15 -5.05
C ILE A 87 -1.53 -8.62 -5.09
N LEU A 88 -2.14 -8.92 -3.95
CA LEU A 88 -3.54 -9.33 -3.89
C LEU A 88 -4.49 -8.28 -4.48
N SER A 89 -4.20 -7.00 -4.29
CA SER A 89 -5.00 -5.91 -4.85
C SER A 89 -4.81 -5.69 -6.37
N HIS A 90 -3.79 -6.29 -6.97
CA HIS A 90 -3.44 -6.18 -8.39
C HIS A 90 -3.69 -7.47 -9.17
N LEU A 91 -3.92 -8.59 -8.49
CA LEU A 91 -4.42 -9.78 -9.15
C LEU A 91 -5.80 -9.45 -9.75
N PRO A 92 -6.03 -9.76 -11.04
CA PRO A 92 -7.35 -9.65 -11.60
C PRO A 92 -8.25 -10.57 -10.78
N VAL A 93 -9.10 -9.97 -9.95
CA VAL A 93 -10.11 -10.70 -9.21
C VAL A 93 -11.10 -11.15 -10.28
N MET A 94 -10.88 -12.35 -10.84
CA MET A 94 -11.81 -13.00 -11.75
C MET A 94 -13.07 -13.34 -10.93
N PHE A 95 -14.06 -12.46 -10.98
CA PHE A 95 -15.44 -12.73 -10.61
C PHE A 95 -16.33 -12.46 -11.82
#